data_AF-A0A846ZX67-F1
#
_entry.id   AF-A0A846ZX67-F1
#
_cell.length_a   1.000
_cell.length_b   1.000
_cell.length_c   1.000
_cell.angle_alpha   90.00
_cell.angle_beta   90.00
_cell.angle_gamma   90.00
#
_symmetry.space_group_name_H-M   'P 1'
#
loop_
_entity.id
_entity.type
_entity.pdbx_description
1 polymer ?
#
loop_
_entity_poly.entity_id
_entity_poly.type
_entity_poly.pdbx_seq_one_letter_code
_entity_poly.pdbx_strand_id
1 'polypeptide(L)'
;MAITAIRPETGLYRTFGRELGVGFAGGHGTATALGSILQDFGLPWWQTSQGVALTTATVGLVGGMFFGILLINRAMKRGETHYLGGKGELPRDMQLGYTKDIAKQKSLGRETMYSSSIETFTVHIGILFLASGLAYLLSRQMRVWIPDLFLPVWFYALLIMYVLNFFMLKLKLNWVIDTKVKSRITGALSDFAITAAMMTMPIKAISQFVVPIIIMCVIGFIVTYFFTFPLFKKAFKDSFAFERAIMSWGVNTGVMMTGMTLLRVCDPEYESPVISDFSMGFALMSIFSLVISPIDYSFLAKGSTAANFFWNIGVLVFYAAVAAIGYALLVRNRKKGGEPK
;
A
#
# COMPACT_ATOMS: atom_id res chain seq x y z
N MET A 1 -9.96 15.28 -5.49
CA MET A 1 -10.15 16.24 -4.38
C MET A 1 -9.89 17.68 -4.79
N ALA A 2 -8.78 18.02 -5.46
CA ALA A 2 -8.57 19.41 -5.95
C ALA A 2 -9.70 19.89 -6.87
N ILE A 3 -10.09 19.07 -7.85
CA ILE A 3 -11.16 19.41 -8.81
C ILE A 3 -12.52 19.57 -8.10
N THR A 4 -12.85 18.68 -7.17
CA THR A 4 -14.12 18.74 -6.42
C THR A 4 -14.16 19.86 -5.39
N ALA A 5 -12.99 20.31 -4.90
CA ALA A 5 -12.88 21.46 -4.01
C ALA A 5 -13.00 22.79 -4.76
N ILE A 6 -12.56 22.85 -6.02
CA ILE A 6 -12.54 24.08 -6.84
C ILE A 6 -13.83 24.21 -7.68
N ARG A 7 -14.41 23.10 -8.13
CA ARG A 7 -15.63 23.06 -8.95
C ARG A 7 -16.63 22.02 -8.44
N PRO A 8 -17.44 22.36 -7.42
CA PRO A 8 -18.46 21.47 -6.87
C PRO A 8 -19.55 21.09 -7.90
N GLU A 9 -19.75 21.89 -8.95
CA GLU A 9 -20.68 21.65 -10.06
C GLU A 9 -20.30 20.49 -11.00
N THR A 10 -19.19 19.80 -10.76
CA THR A 10 -18.70 18.69 -11.60
C THR A 10 -19.48 17.37 -11.44
N GLY A 11 -20.43 17.30 -10.51
CA GLY A 11 -21.23 16.09 -10.24
C GLY A 11 -20.45 14.95 -9.56
N LEU A 12 -19.19 15.18 -9.19
CA LEU A 12 -18.34 14.25 -8.45
C LEU A 12 -18.72 14.26 -6.96
N TYR A 13 -18.71 13.10 -6.31
CA TYR A 13 -19.01 13.03 -4.87
C TYR A 13 -17.87 13.62 -4.01
N ARG A 14 -18.21 13.99 -2.77
CA ARG A 14 -17.36 14.78 -1.85
C ARG A 14 -15.90 14.30 -1.76
N THR A 15 -15.70 12.99 -1.65
CA THR A 15 -14.38 12.38 -1.39
C THR A 15 -13.67 11.90 -2.67
N PHE A 16 -14.23 12.18 -3.85
CA PHE A 16 -13.67 11.72 -5.13
C PHE A 16 -12.23 12.21 -5.33
N GLY A 17 -11.36 11.29 -5.72
CA GLY A 17 -9.92 11.49 -5.92
C GLY A 17 -9.05 10.97 -4.78
N ARG A 18 -9.62 10.63 -3.62
CA ARG A 18 -8.88 9.94 -2.54
C ARG A 18 -8.52 8.50 -2.95
N GLU A 19 -9.35 7.91 -3.80
CA GLU A 19 -9.24 6.57 -4.36
C GLU A 19 -7.96 6.37 -5.17
N LEU A 20 -7.39 7.43 -5.75
CA LEU A 20 -6.14 7.33 -6.49
C LEU A 20 -4.99 6.91 -5.56
N GLY A 21 -4.75 7.67 -4.49
CA GLY A 21 -3.64 7.36 -3.58
C GLY A 21 -3.85 6.04 -2.84
N VAL A 22 -5.10 5.76 -2.44
CA VAL A 22 -5.46 4.51 -1.79
C VAL A 22 -5.28 3.30 -2.72
N GLY A 23 -5.70 3.42 -3.98
CA GLY A 23 -5.59 2.34 -4.96
C GLY A 23 -4.16 2.16 -5.47
N PHE A 24 -3.53 3.23 -5.94
CA PHE A 24 -2.17 3.17 -6.49
C PHE A 24 -1.17 2.68 -5.45
N ALA A 25 -1.02 3.35 -4.31
CA ALA A 25 0.03 3.00 -3.33
C ALA A 25 -0.40 1.96 -2.28
N GLY A 26 -1.71 1.85 -2.02
CA GLY A 26 -2.26 0.88 -1.06
C GLY A 26 -2.67 -0.45 -1.70
N GLY A 27 -2.81 -0.50 -3.02
CA GLY A 27 -3.31 -1.65 -3.75
C GLY A 27 -4.75 -2.01 -3.37
N HIS A 28 -5.16 -3.22 -3.76
CA HIS A 28 -6.52 -3.68 -3.57
C HIS A 28 -6.95 -3.86 -2.12
N GLY A 29 -6.01 -4.19 -1.21
CA GLY A 29 -6.30 -4.35 0.21
C GLY A 29 -6.76 -3.04 0.84
N THR A 30 -6.01 -1.95 0.64
CA THR A 30 -6.41 -0.62 1.16
C THR A 30 -7.61 -0.06 0.41
N ALA A 31 -7.76 -0.32 -0.90
CA ALA A 31 -8.97 0.03 -1.65
C ALA A 31 -10.24 -0.63 -1.10
N THR A 32 -10.15 -1.91 -0.73
CA THR A 32 -11.25 -2.63 -0.09
C THR A 32 -11.58 -2.02 1.27
N ALA A 33 -10.56 -1.72 2.08
CA ALA A 33 -10.71 -1.10 3.38
C ALA A 33 -11.36 0.29 3.31
N LEU A 34 -11.03 1.11 2.28
CA LEU A 34 -11.68 2.39 2.06
C LEU A 34 -13.20 2.25 1.90
N GLY A 35 -13.66 1.26 1.13
CA GLY A 35 -15.08 0.95 1.00
C GLY A 35 -15.75 0.68 2.34
N SER A 36 -15.15 -0.20 3.15
CA SER A 36 -15.64 -0.51 4.50
C SER A 36 -15.65 0.71 5.43
N ILE A 37 -14.63 1.55 5.37
CA ILE A 37 -14.54 2.79 6.17
C ILE A 37 -15.67 3.76 5.79
N LEU A 38 -15.90 3.98 4.50
CA LEU A 38 -16.96 4.86 4.02
C LEU A 38 -18.36 4.30 4.32
N GLN A 39 -18.52 2.98 4.21
CA GLN A 39 -19.74 2.27 4.57
C GLN A 39 -20.04 2.43 6.06
N ASP A 40 -19.03 2.23 6.90
CA ASP A 40 -19.12 2.42 8.34
C ASP A 40 -19.59 3.86 8.64
N PHE A 41 -19.01 4.87 8.00
CA PHE A 41 -19.44 6.26 8.12
C PHE A 41 -20.84 6.57 7.53
N GLY A 42 -21.53 5.59 6.96
CA GLY A 42 -22.86 5.77 6.37
C GLY A 42 -22.87 6.65 5.11
N LEU A 43 -21.74 6.77 4.42
CA LEU A 43 -21.62 7.65 3.26
C LEU A 43 -22.24 6.98 2.02
N PRO A 44 -23.19 7.62 1.31
CA PRO A 44 -24.01 6.96 0.30
C PRO A 44 -23.24 6.52 -0.96
N TRP A 45 -22.04 7.04 -1.19
CA TRP A 45 -21.18 6.71 -2.33
C TRP A 45 -20.14 5.63 -2.01
N TRP A 46 -20.24 4.93 -0.86
CA TRP A 46 -19.21 3.97 -0.44
C TRP A 46 -18.95 2.85 -1.47
N GLN A 47 -19.99 2.26 -2.09
CA GLN A 47 -19.81 1.23 -3.12
C GLN A 47 -19.12 1.78 -4.36
N THR A 48 -19.52 3.00 -4.77
CA THR A 48 -18.96 3.66 -5.95
C THR A 48 -17.48 3.96 -5.69
N SER A 49 -17.15 4.53 -4.53
CA SER A 49 -15.77 4.83 -4.14
C SER A 49 -14.91 3.57 -4.00
N GLN A 50 -15.44 2.48 -3.44
CA GLN A 50 -14.75 1.19 -3.39
C GLN A 50 -14.42 0.66 -4.78
N GLY A 51 -15.40 0.70 -5.69
CA GLY A 51 -15.21 0.29 -7.08
C GLY A 51 -14.18 1.15 -7.83
N VAL A 52 -14.21 2.47 -7.64
CA VAL A 52 -13.20 3.38 -8.18
C VAL A 52 -11.82 3.05 -7.62
N ALA A 53 -11.69 2.82 -6.31
CA ALA A 53 -10.41 2.49 -5.66
C ALA A 53 -9.83 1.15 -6.11
N LEU A 54 -10.67 0.13 -6.34
CA LEU A 54 -10.22 -1.17 -6.86
C LEU A 54 -9.80 -1.07 -8.33
N THR A 55 -10.52 -0.24 -9.11
CA THR A 55 -10.16 0.05 -10.49
C THR A 55 -8.80 0.76 -10.55
N THR A 56 -8.60 1.80 -9.75
CA THR A 56 -7.32 2.52 -9.69
C THR A 56 -6.19 1.63 -9.18
N ALA A 57 -6.44 0.73 -8.21
CA ALA A 57 -5.46 -0.25 -7.76
C ALA A 57 -5.01 -1.18 -8.89
N THR A 58 -5.95 -1.67 -9.70
CA THR A 58 -5.64 -2.55 -10.85
C THR A 58 -4.85 -1.80 -11.92
N VAL A 59 -5.31 -0.60 -12.30
CA VAL A 59 -4.62 0.26 -13.28
C VAL A 59 -3.23 0.63 -12.79
N GLY A 60 -3.09 0.98 -11.51
CA GLY A 60 -1.83 1.28 -10.85
C GLY A 60 -0.87 0.09 -10.94
N LEU A 61 -1.28 -1.09 -10.46
CA LEU A 61 -0.41 -2.27 -10.43
C LEU A 61 0.07 -2.69 -11.82
N VAL A 62 -0.85 -2.82 -12.78
CA VAL A 62 -0.53 -3.23 -14.15
C VAL A 62 0.28 -2.14 -14.87
N GLY A 63 -0.21 -0.90 -14.83
CA GLY A 63 0.45 0.23 -15.50
C GLY A 63 1.81 0.56 -14.86
N GLY A 64 1.90 0.52 -13.53
CA GLY A 64 3.12 0.74 -12.76
C GLY A 64 4.20 -0.29 -13.06
N MET A 65 3.81 -1.57 -13.20
CA MET A 65 4.71 -2.64 -13.65
C MET A 65 5.16 -2.39 -15.10
N PHE A 66 4.22 -2.13 -16.01
CA PHE A 66 4.50 -1.90 -17.43
C PHE A 66 5.42 -0.69 -17.66
N PHE A 67 5.04 0.48 -17.14
CA PHE A 67 5.85 1.70 -17.21
C PHE A 67 7.16 1.56 -16.43
N GLY A 68 7.17 0.83 -15.31
CA GLY A 68 8.38 0.52 -14.56
C GLY A 68 9.41 -0.21 -15.42
N ILE A 69 8.99 -1.26 -16.14
CA ILE A 69 9.86 -1.99 -17.08
C ILE A 69 10.36 -1.07 -18.22
N LEU A 70 9.50 -0.21 -18.77
CA LEU A 70 9.92 0.77 -19.79
C LEU A 70 10.98 1.74 -19.25
N LEU A 71 10.83 2.20 -18.00
CA LEU A 71 11.78 3.08 -17.34
C LEU A 71 13.11 2.38 -17.05
N ILE A 72 13.08 1.11 -16.66
CA ILE A 72 14.29 0.27 -16.49
C ILE A 72 15.01 0.11 -17.83
N ASN A 73 14.30 -0.25 -18.89
CA ASN A 73 14.87 -0.37 -20.24
C ASN A 73 15.52 0.95 -20.71
N ARG A 74 14.90 2.09 -20.42
CA ARG A 74 15.46 3.42 -20.71
C ARG A 74 16.73 3.69 -19.90
N ALA A 75 16.72 3.37 -18.60
CA ALA A 75 17.84 3.59 -17.69
C ALA A 75 19.04 2.71 -18.04
N MET A 76 18.81 1.44 -18.38
CA MET A 76 19.85 0.53 -18.88
C MET A 76 20.55 1.08 -20.11
N LYS A 77 19.79 1.55 -21.12
CA LYS A 77 20.35 2.16 -22.35
C LYS A 77 21.18 3.41 -22.08
N ARG A 78 20.98 4.07 -20.94
CA ARG A 78 21.70 5.30 -20.54
C ARG A 78 22.81 5.04 -19.53
N GLY A 79 23.03 3.79 -19.09
CA GLY A 79 23.98 3.48 -18.02
C GLY A 79 23.59 4.09 -16.67
N GLU A 80 22.30 4.31 -16.42
CA GLU A 80 21.79 4.85 -15.15
C GLU A 80 21.64 3.77 -14.05
N THR A 81 21.86 2.48 -14.39
CA THR A 81 21.76 1.31 -13.49
C THR A 81 23.14 0.83 -13.04
N HIS A 82 23.31 0.51 -11.76
CA HIS A 82 24.59 0.09 -11.17
C HIS A 82 24.91 -1.40 -11.43
N TYR A 83 23.96 -2.30 -11.20
CA TYR A 83 24.19 -3.75 -11.30
C TYR A 83 23.84 -4.35 -12.67
N LEU A 84 22.97 -3.69 -13.43
CA LEU A 84 22.65 -4.09 -14.80
C LEU A 84 23.61 -3.46 -15.80
N GLY A 85 24.65 -4.21 -16.18
CA GLY A 85 25.50 -3.88 -17.33
C GLY A 85 24.84 -4.28 -18.65
N GLY A 86 24.11 -3.37 -19.31
CA GLY A 86 23.78 -3.36 -20.74
C GLY A 86 23.00 -4.54 -21.38
N LYS A 87 22.89 -5.71 -20.76
CA LYS A 87 22.26 -6.93 -21.32
C LYS A 87 21.68 -7.89 -20.26
N GLY A 88 21.21 -7.38 -19.12
CA GLY A 88 20.59 -8.24 -18.12
C GLY A 88 19.19 -8.66 -18.54
N GLU A 89 19.04 -9.87 -19.09
CA GLU A 89 17.74 -10.50 -19.24
C GLU A 89 17.23 -10.96 -17.87
N LEU A 90 15.96 -10.65 -17.58
CA LEU A 90 15.27 -11.17 -16.40
C LEU A 90 15.33 -12.71 -16.39
N PRO A 91 15.65 -13.37 -15.26
CA PRO A 91 15.57 -14.82 -15.17
C PRO A 91 14.18 -15.31 -15.63
N ARG A 92 14.15 -16.33 -16.51
CA ARG A 92 12.91 -16.78 -17.17
C ARG A 92 11.78 -17.12 -16.19
N ASP A 93 12.12 -17.68 -15.03
CA ASP A 93 11.15 -18.00 -13.97
C ASP A 93 10.47 -16.75 -13.39
N MET A 94 11.18 -15.62 -13.35
CA MET A 94 10.62 -14.35 -12.92
C MET A 94 9.72 -13.72 -13.99
N GLN A 95 10.06 -13.91 -15.27
CA GLN A 95 9.21 -13.47 -16.38
C GLN A 95 7.89 -14.24 -16.43
N LEU A 96 7.95 -15.55 -16.17
CA LEU A 96 6.80 -16.43 -16.18
C LEU A 96 5.96 -16.36 -14.89
N GLY A 97 6.56 -15.92 -13.78
CA GLY A 97 5.90 -15.86 -12.47
C GLY A 97 5.72 -17.23 -11.80
N TYR A 98 6.22 -18.30 -12.42
CA TYR A 98 6.24 -19.65 -11.88
C TYR A 98 7.52 -20.37 -12.32
N THR A 99 7.94 -21.38 -11.56
CA THR A 99 9.04 -22.27 -11.93
C THR A 99 8.53 -23.70 -12.06
N LYS A 100 8.94 -24.38 -13.14
CA LYS A 100 8.62 -25.80 -13.36
C LYS A 100 9.51 -26.72 -12.53
N ASP A 101 10.62 -26.21 -12.03
CA ASP A 101 11.57 -26.96 -11.22
C ASP A 101 11.06 -27.06 -9.79
N ILE A 102 10.62 -28.27 -9.40
CA ILE A 102 10.06 -28.56 -8.08
C ILE A 102 11.08 -28.25 -6.97
N ALA A 103 12.38 -28.46 -7.21
CA ALA A 103 13.41 -28.21 -6.21
C ALA A 103 13.59 -26.71 -5.90
N LYS A 104 13.20 -25.83 -6.84
CA LYS A 104 13.24 -24.37 -6.68
C LYS A 104 11.95 -23.79 -6.12
N GLN A 105 10.87 -24.58 -6.02
CA GLN A 105 9.61 -24.13 -5.46
C GLN A 105 9.75 -23.92 -3.94
N LYS A 106 9.40 -22.72 -3.47
CA LYS A 106 9.50 -22.37 -2.05
C LYS A 106 8.39 -23.05 -1.25
N SER A 107 8.73 -23.53 -0.05
CA SER A 107 7.74 -24.00 0.93
C SER A 107 6.72 -22.89 1.26
N LEU A 108 5.45 -23.29 1.38
CA LEU A 108 4.32 -22.44 1.70
C LEU A 108 4.40 -21.85 3.12
N GLY A 109 5.02 -22.59 4.05
CA GLY A 109 5.13 -22.26 5.46
C GLY A 109 5.37 -23.52 6.29
N ARG A 110 5.56 -23.35 7.60
CA ARG A 110 5.68 -24.48 8.54
C ARG A 110 4.30 -25.03 8.89
N GLU A 111 4.17 -26.35 8.93
CA GLU A 111 3.06 -27.03 9.61
C GLU A 111 3.25 -26.83 11.12
N THR A 112 2.50 -25.88 11.69
CA THR A 112 2.63 -25.56 13.12
C THR A 112 1.88 -26.56 13.99
N MET A 113 0.91 -27.28 13.42
CA MET A 113 0.13 -28.31 14.09
C MET A 113 0.27 -29.64 13.33
N TYR A 114 0.15 -30.75 14.06
CA TYR A 114 -0.01 -32.05 13.43
C TYR A 114 -1.41 -32.15 12.81
N SER A 115 -1.46 -32.50 11.53
CA SER A 115 -2.70 -32.65 10.76
C SER A 115 -3.68 -33.67 11.38
N SER A 116 -3.17 -34.65 12.12
CA SER A 116 -3.99 -35.60 12.90
C SER A 116 -4.80 -34.97 14.03
N SER A 117 -4.46 -33.75 14.47
CA SER A 117 -5.15 -33.03 15.55
C SER A 117 -5.96 -31.85 15.03
N ILE A 118 -5.31 -30.94 14.32
CA ILE A 118 -5.97 -29.78 13.70
C ILE A 118 -5.09 -29.24 12.58
N GLU A 119 -5.71 -28.87 11.47
CA GLU A 119 -5.00 -28.27 10.35
C GLU A 119 -4.37 -26.93 10.72
N THR A 120 -3.12 -26.72 10.28
CA THR A 120 -2.40 -25.45 10.50
C THR A 120 -3.20 -24.27 9.93
N PHE A 121 -3.84 -24.46 8.76
CA PHE A 121 -4.73 -23.46 8.16
C PHE A 121 -5.92 -23.13 9.05
N THR A 122 -6.58 -24.13 9.63
CA THR A 122 -7.74 -23.96 10.49
C THR A 122 -7.41 -23.13 11.71
N VAL A 123 -6.24 -23.35 12.34
CA VAL A 123 -5.81 -22.54 13.49
C VAL A 123 -5.59 -21.08 13.10
N HIS A 124 -4.90 -20.82 12.00
CA HIS A 124 -4.64 -19.46 11.54
C HIS A 124 -5.93 -18.72 11.16
N ILE A 125 -6.81 -19.36 10.39
CA ILE A 125 -8.13 -18.81 10.04
C ILE A 125 -8.97 -18.60 11.29
N GLY A 126 -8.97 -19.56 12.22
CA GLY A 126 -9.71 -19.48 13.48
C GLY A 126 -9.30 -18.26 14.31
N ILE A 127 -8.00 -17.98 14.44
CA ILE A 127 -7.51 -16.79 15.15
C ILE A 127 -7.91 -15.50 14.43
N LEU A 128 -7.80 -15.46 13.10
CA LEU A 128 -8.22 -14.29 12.30
C LEU A 128 -9.72 -14.00 12.42
N PHE A 129 -10.56 -15.04 12.35
CA PHE A 129 -12.02 -14.91 12.48
C PHE A 129 -12.46 -14.65 13.91
N LEU A 130 -11.79 -15.22 14.91
CA LEU A 130 -12.02 -14.88 16.31
C LEU A 130 -11.75 -13.39 16.56
N ALA A 131 -10.60 -12.90 16.10
CA ALA A 131 -10.26 -11.48 16.22
C ALA A 131 -11.28 -10.57 15.52
N SER A 132 -11.66 -10.94 14.29
CA SER A 132 -12.63 -10.17 13.49
C SER A 132 -14.04 -10.18 14.09
N GLY A 133 -14.49 -11.33 14.60
CA GLY A 133 -15.79 -11.48 15.26
C GLY A 133 -15.86 -10.67 16.55
N LEU A 134 -14.83 -10.76 17.40
CA LEU A 134 -14.73 -9.95 18.61
C LEU A 134 -14.67 -8.45 18.30
N ALA A 135 -13.96 -8.06 17.23
CA ALA A 135 -13.91 -6.68 16.79
C ALA A 135 -15.28 -6.14 16.35
N TYR A 136 -16.06 -6.95 15.64
CA TYR A 136 -17.41 -6.57 15.23
C TYR A 136 -18.32 -6.39 16.45
N LEU A 137 -18.29 -7.33 17.40
CA LEU A 137 -19.04 -7.23 18.66
C LEU A 137 -18.65 -5.98 19.45
N LEU A 138 -17.34 -5.74 19.61
CA LEU A 138 -16.84 -4.56 20.30
C LEU A 138 -17.23 -3.26 19.59
N SER A 139 -17.13 -3.22 18.26
CA SER A 139 -17.52 -2.04 17.47
C SER A 139 -19.00 -1.70 17.67
N ARG A 140 -19.87 -2.72 17.68
CA ARG A 140 -21.31 -2.55 17.91
C ARG A 140 -21.57 -2.03 19.32
N GLN A 141 -20.88 -2.56 20.32
CA GLN A 141 -21.03 -2.13 21.70
C GLN A 141 -20.54 -0.69 21.92
N MET A 142 -19.41 -0.34 21.33
CA MET A 142 -18.82 1.01 21.43
C MET A 142 -19.70 2.07 20.78
N ARG A 143 -20.39 1.75 19.68
CA ARG A 143 -21.38 2.66 19.08
C ARG A 143 -22.56 2.98 20.01
N VAL A 144 -22.88 2.09 20.96
CA VAL A 144 -23.92 2.33 21.97
C VAL A 144 -23.36 3.14 23.15
N TRP A 145 -22.16 2.83 23.62
CA TRP A 145 -21.55 3.49 24.78
C TRP A 145 -21.07 4.90 24.50
N ILE A 146 -20.50 5.14 23.32
CA ILE A 146 -19.96 6.45 22.93
C ILE A 146 -20.41 6.76 21.49
N PRO A 147 -21.68 7.20 21.31
CA PRO A 147 -22.25 7.42 19.98
C PRO A 147 -21.46 8.42 19.12
N ASP A 148 -20.80 9.39 19.76
CA ASP A 148 -20.02 10.42 19.08
C ASP A 148 -18.64 9.94 18.59
N LEU A 149 -18.13 8.85 19.17
CA LEU A 149 -16.85 8.26 18.81
C LEU A 149 -17.07 7.21 17.72
N PHE A 150 -16.92 7.67 16.47
CA PHE A 150 -17.00 6.78 15.32
C PHE A 150 -15.61 6.23 14.98
N LEU A 151 -15.38 4.95 15.24
CA LEU A 151 -14.20 4.21 14.78
C LEU A 151 -14.63 3.10 13.80
N PRO A 152 -13.93 2.91 12.68
CA PRO A 152 -14.20 1.81 11.76
C PRO A 152 -13.96 0.44 12.40
N VAL A 153 -14.65 -0.61 11.92
CA VAL A 153 -14.53 -1.97 12.48
C VAL A 153 -13.09 -2.49 12.46
N TRP A 154 -12.33 -2.20 11.40
CA TRP A 154 -10.94 -2.66 11.27
C TRP A 154 -10.03 -2.09 12.38
N PHE A 155 -10.33 -0.91 12.93
CA PHE A 155 -9.57 -0.34 14.05
C PHE A 155 -9.73 -1.19 15.31
N TYR A 156 -10.95 -1.65 15.59
CA TYR A 156 -11.21 -2.60 16.68
C TYR A 156 -10.54 -3.95 16.40
N ALA A 157 -10.49 -4.41 15.14
CA ALA A 157 -9.78 -5.64 14.77
C ALA A 157 -8.28 -5.54 15.05
N LEU A 158 -7.67 -4.39 14.79
CA LEU A 158 -6.29 -4.11 15.15
C LEU A 158 -6.10 -4.19 16.67
N LEU A 159 -6.94 -3.51 17.46
CA LEU A 159 -6.85 -3.53 18.93
C LEU A 159 -6.99 -4.96 19.49
N ILE A 160 -8.02 -5.69 19.06
CA ILE A 160 -8.25 -7.07 19.49
C ILE A 160 -7.07 -7.96 19.11
N MET A 161 -6.53 -7.82 17.90
CA MET A 161 -5.37 -8.62 17.47
C MET A 161 -4.11 -8.29 18.29
N TYR A 162 -3.88 -7.03 18.65
CA TYR A 162 -2.80 -6.66 19.57
C TYR A 162 -2.94 -7.33 20.94
N VAL A 163 -4.17 -7.32 21.49
CA VAL A 163 -4.48 -7.99 22.76
C VAL A 163 -4.26 -9.50 22.64
N LEU A 164 -4.77 -10.14 21.58
CA LEU A 164 -4.54 -11.56 21.33
C LEU A 164 -3.05 -11.89 21.18
N ASN A 165 -2.30 -11.07 20.45
CA ASN A 165 -0.86 -11.23 20.30
C ASN A 165 -0.12 -11.07 21.63
N PHE A 166 -0.53 -10.12 22.48
CA PHE A 166 0.01 -9.96 23.83
C PHE A 166 -0.19 -11.23 24.67
N PHE A 167 -1.40 -11.80 24.66
CA PHE A 167 -1.67 -13.05 25.37
C PHE A 167 -0.90 -14.24 24.78
N MET A 168 -0.79 -14.36 23.46
CA MET A 168 0.02 -15.40 22.82
C MET A 168 1.49 -15.32 23.23
N LEU A 169 2.07 -14.12 23.30
CA LEU A 169 3.43 -13.91 23.77
C LEU A 169 3.58 -14.26 25.26
N LYS A 170 2.63 -13.82 26.09
CA LYS A 170 2.63 -14.10 27.54
C LYS A 170 2.51 -15.60 27.84
N LEU A 171 1.73 -16.33 27.04
CA LEU A 171 1.55 -17.78 27.14
C LEU A 171 2.62 -18.58 26.36
N LYS A 172 3.58 -17.91 25.72
CA LYS A 172 4.63 -18.53 24.87
C LYS A 172 4.06 -19.39 23.73
N LEU A 173 2.92 -18.99 23.16
CA LEU A 173 2.24 -19.65 22.04
C LEU A 173 2.58 -19.04 20.67
N ASN A 174 3.59 -18.17 20.60
CA ASN A 174 4.00 -17.52 19.35
C ASN A 174 4.46 -18.52 18.26
N TRP A 175 4.87 -19.73 18.65
CA TRP A 175 5.25 -20.80 17.73
C TRP A 175 4.07 -21.34 16.90
N VAL A 176 2.82 -21.10 17.32
CA VAL A 176 1.60 -21.52 16.62
C VAL A 176 1.40 -20.75 15.31
N ILE A 177 1.90 -19.51 15.24
CA ILE A 177 1.73 -18.62 14.09
C ILE A 177 2.94 -18.73 13.16
N ASP A 178 2.71 -19.16 11.92
CA ASP A 178 3.67 -19.07 10.84
C ASP A 178 3.36 -17.85 9.96
N THR A 179 4.36 -16.99 9.77
CA THR A 179 4.18 -15.73 9.03
C THR A 179 3.93 -15.95 7.54
N LYS A 180 4.47 -17.01 6.94
CA LYS A 180 4.24 -17.35 5.53
C LYS A 180 2.82 -17.88 5.35
N VAL A 181 2.38 -18.83 6.17
CA VAL A 181 1.00 -19.36 6.12
C VAL A 181 -0.02 -18.22 6.31
N LYS A 182 0.16 -17.40 7.36
CA LYS A 182 -0.68 -16.21 7.60
C LYS A 182 -0.74 -15.29 6.38
N SER A 183 0.40 -15.01 5.75
CA SER A 183 0.47 -14.14 4.57
C SER A 183 -0.28 -14.73 3.38
N ARG A 184 -0.20 -16.05 3.16
CA ARG A 184 -0.93 -16.73 2.07
C ARG A 184 -2.44 -16.72 2.29
N ILE A 185 -2.91 -17.01 3.51
CA ILE A 185 -4.33 -16.92 3.88
C ILE A 185 -4.84 -15.49 3.65
N THR A 186 -4.09 -14.49 4.13
CA THR A 186 -4.48 -13.08 3.98
C THR A 186 -4.53 -12.66 2.51
N GLY A 187 -3.60 -13.13 1.69
CA GLY A 187 -3.62 -12.94 0.24
C GLY A 187 -4.88 -13.51 -0.40
N ALA A 188 -5.18 -14.78 -0.14
CA ALA A 188 -6.37 -15.44 -0.69
C ALA A 188 -7.68 -14.77 -0.25
N LEU A 189 -7.82 -14.40 1.03
CA LEU A 189 -8.98 -13.65 1.52
C LEU A 189 -9.13 -12.28 0.85
N SER A 190 -8.00 -11.62 0.55
CA SER A 190 -8.00 -10.36 -0.19
C SER A 190 -8.51 -10.55 -1.62
N ASP A 191 -8.07 -11.60 -2.33
CA ASP A 191 -8.53 -11.92 -3.68
C ASP A 191 -10.05 -12.18 -3.75
N PHE A 192 -10.59 -12.90 -2.76
CA PHE A 192 -12.04 -13.08 -2.63
C PHE A 192 -12.77 -11.76 -2.36
N ALA A 193 -12.24 -10.92 -1.46
CA ALA A 193 -12.84 -9.63 -1.14
C ALA A 193 -12.86 -8.70 -2.38
N ILE A 194 -11.79 -8.69 -3.17
CA ILE A 194 -11.72 -7.95 -4.44
C ILE A 194 -12.79 -8.43 -5.41
N THR A 195 -12.89 -9.75 -5.59
CA THR A 195 -13.86 -10.35 -6.50
C THR A 195 -15.29 -10.02 -6.06
N ALA A 196 -15.60 -10.13 -4.76
CA ALA A 196 -16.90 -9.77 -4.21
C ALA A 196 -17.23 -8.27 -4.37
N ALA A 197 -16.25 -7.39 -4.15
CA ALA A 197 -16.41 -5.96 -4.34
C ALA A 197 -16.63 -5.61 -5.81
N MET A 198 -15.93 -6.26 -6.75
CA MET A 198 -16.17 -6.10 -8.19
C MET A 198 -17.57 -6.56 -8.60
N MET A 199 -18.08 -7.65 -8.03
CA MET A 199 -19.42 -8.16 -8.32
C MET A 199 -20.56 -7.28 -7.75
N THR A 200 -20.35 -6.67 -6.58
CA THR A 200 -21.37 -5.84 -5.90
C THR A 200 -21.35 -4.37 -6.33
N MET A 201 -20.38 -4.02 -7.18
CA MET A 201 -20.14 -2.66 -7.66
C MET A 201 -21.27 -2.16 -8.56
N PRO A 202 -21.84 -0.97 -8.33
CA PRO A 202 -22.85 -0.39 -9.20
C PRO A 202 -22.22 0.08 -10.52
N ILE A 203 -22.13 -0.81 -11.51
CA ILE A 203 -21.50 -0.56 -12.83
C ILE A 203 -22.03 0.75 -13.45
N LYS A 204 -23.35 1.00 -13.36
CA LYS A 204 -23.97 2.22 -13.88
C LYS A 204 -23.43 3.48 -13.21
N ALA A 205 -23.22 3.48 -11.90
CA ALA A 205 -22.66 4.63 -11.19
C ALA A 205 -21.21 4.89 -11.60
N ILE A 206 -20.41 3.85 -11.80
CA ILE A 206 -18.99 4.01 -12.19
C ILE A 206 -18.84 4.39 -13.65
N SER A 207 -19.73 3.93 -14.53
CA SER A 207 -19.73 4.32 -15.94
C SER A 207 -19.75 5.84 -16.14
N GLN A 208 -20.42 6.56 -15.22
CA GLN A 208 -20.49 8.02 -15.21
C GLN A 208 -19.15 8.68 -14.83
N PHE A 209 -18.26 7.94 -14.15
CA PHE A 209 -16.97 8.43 -13.68
C PHE A 209 -15.77 7.89 -14.50
N VAL A 210 -15.99 7.11 -15.56
CA VAL A 210 -14.89 6.51 -16.36
C VAL A 210 -13.91 7.57 -16.87
N VAL A 211 -14.41 8.65 -17.45
CA VAL A 211 -13.56 9.75 -17.96
C VAL A 211 -12.76 10.40 -16.81
N PRO A 212 -13.39 10.85 -15.70
CA PRO A 212 -12.66 11.31 -14.52
C PRO A 212 -11.62 10.33 -13.97
N ILE A 213 -11.92 9.02 -13.96
CA ILE A 213 -11.00 7.98 -13.47
C ILE A 213 -9.77 7.87 -14.37
N ILE A 214 -9.96 7.84 -15.69
CA ILE A 214 -8.84 7.78 -16.64
C ILE A 214 -7.93 9.00 -16.47
N ILE A 215 -8.50 10.20 -16.43
CA ILE A 215 -7.74 11.45 -16.22
C ILE A 215 -6.96 11.38 -14.91
N MET A 216 -7.61 10.92 -13.84
CA MET A 216 -7.00 10.79 -12.52
C MET A 216 -5.84 9.79 -12.51
N CYS A 217 -5.97 8.63 -13.17
CA CYS A 217 -4.90 7.64 -13.30
C CYS A 217 -3.72 8.18 -14.12
N VAL A 218 -3.98 8.87 -15.25
CA VAL A 218 -2.93 9.47 -16.08
C VAL A 218 -2.16 10.53 -15.30
N ILE A 219 -2.88 11.44 -14.62
CA ILE A 219 -2.25 12.44 -13.75
C ILE A 219 -1.47 11.74 -12.64
N GLY A 220 -2.01 10.68 -12.04
CA GLY A 220 -1.32 9.87 -11.03
C GLY A 220 0.03 9.38 -11.50
N PHE A 221 0.12 8.74 -12.67
CA PHE A 221 1.40 8.28 -13.22
C PHE A 221 2.37 9.42 -13.49
N ILE A 222 1.88 10.52 -14.08
CA ILE A 222 2.70 11.70 -14.39
C ILE A 222 3.29 12.29 -13.11
N VAL A 223 2.44 12.56 -12.11
CA VAL A 223 2.84 13.15 -10.83
C VAL A 223 3.82 12.21 -10.12
N THR A 224 3.52 10.92 -10.00
CA THR A 224 4.43 9.95 -9.38
C THR A 224 5.79 9.94 -10.09
N TYR A 225 5.81 10.00 -11.42
CA TYR A 225 7.06 10.02 -12.18
C TYR A 225 7.90 11.28 -11.88
N PHE A 226 7.29 12.45 -11.99
CA PHE A 226 7.97 13.74 -11.83
C PHE A 226 8.36 14.06 -10.39
N PHE A 227 7.67 13.48 -9.41
CA PHE A 227 8.09 13.57 -8.00
C PHE A 227 9.16 12.56 -7.65
N THR A 228 9.02 11.29 -8.05
CA THR A 228 9.95 10.24 -7.64
C THR A 228 11.31 10.36 -8.34
N PHE A 229 11.38 10.26 -9.67
CA PHE A 229 12.67 10.12 -10.35
C PHE A 229 13.60 11.33 -10.18
N PRO A 230 13.16 12.58 -10.36
CA PRO A 230 14.01 13.75 -10.16
C PRO A 230 14.48 13.92 -8.70
N LEU A 231 13.60 13.65 -7.72
CA LEU A 231 13.93 13.78 -6.31
C LEU A 231 15.00 12.77 -5.90
N PHE A 232 14.83 11.50 -6.27
CA PHE A 232 15.82 10.46 -5.98
C PHE A 232 17.14 10.70 -6.73
N LYS A 233 17.10 11.15 -7.99
CA LYS A 233 18.29 11.53 -8.76
C LYS A 233 19.08 12.65 -8.08
N LYS A 234 18.40 13.63 -7.47
CA LYS A 234 19.03 14.74 -6.75
C LYS A 234 19.57 14.31 -5.38
N ALA A 235 18.78 13.56 -4.61
CA ALA A 235 19.14 13.14 -3.26
C ALA A 235 20.26 12.10 -3.24
N PHE A 236 20.23 11.13 -4.15
CA PHE A 236 21.07 9.94 -4.13
C PHE A 236 21.98 9.80 -5.34
N LYS A 237 22.41 10.93 -5.95
CA LYS A 237 23.20 10.98 -7.18
C LYS A 237 24.32 9.92 -7.27
N ASP A 238 25.01 9.66 -6.17
CA ASP A 238 26.17 8.76 -6.09
C ASP A 238 25.89 7.49 -5.27
N SER A 239 24.61 7.13 -5.06
CA SER A 239 24.20 5.96 -4.26
C SER A 239 22.89 5.37 -4.79
N PHE A 240 22.97 4.57 -5.86
CA PHE A 240 21.85 3.77 -6.38
C PHE A 240 20.57 4.59 -6.66
N ALA A 241 20.71 5.81 -7.22
CA ALA A 241 19.59 6.73 -7.39
C ALA A 241 18.42 6.13 -8.18
N PHE A 242 18.71 5.40 -9.26
CA PHE A 242 17.69 4.82 -10.11
C PHE A 242 17.00 3.62 -9.44
N GLU A 243 17.77 2.77 -8.77
CA GLU A 243 17.28 1.61 -8.03
C GLU A 243 16.35 2.02 -6.88
N ARG A 244 16.72 3.09 -6.14
CA ARG A 244 15.85 3.69 -5.13
C ARG A 244 14.58 4.29 -5.73
N ALA A 245 14.70 4.99 -6.87
CA ALA A 245 13.58 5.58 -7.57
C ALA A 245 12.60 4.53 -8.10
N ILE A 246 13.09 3.44 -8.71
CA ILE A 246 12.24 2.40 -9.30
C ILE A 246 11.54 1.56 -8.23
N MET A 247 12.21 1.30 -7.10
CA MET A 247 11.56 0.69 -5.93
C MET A 247 10.42 1.58 -5.45
N SER A 248 10.69 2.87 -5.25
CA SER A 248 9.69 3.84 -4.80
C SER A 248 8.55 4.01 -5.80
N TRP A 249 8.84 4.03 -7.11
CA TRP A 249 7.84 4.05 -8.18
C TRP A 249 6.89 2.86 -8.04
N GLY A 250 7.44 1.64 -7.96
CA GLY A 250 6.63 0.43 -7.86
C GLY A 250 5.78 0.36 -6.61
N VAL A 251 6.25 0.90 -5.48
CA VAL A 251 5.41 1.00 -4.27
C VAL A 251 4.31 2.07 -4.45
N ASN A 252 4.64 3.23 -4.99
CA ASN A 252 3.66 4.32 -5.16
C ASN A 252 2.61 4.05 -6.23
N THR A 253 2.89 3.19 -7.20
CA THR A 253 1.93 2.75 -8.22
C THR A 253 1.38 1.35 -7.96
N GLY A 254 1.77 0.68 -6.87
CA GLY A 254 1.23 -0.62 -6.56
C GLY A 254 1.35 -0.96 -5.08
N VAL A 255 2.08 -2.02 -4.79
CA VAL A 255 2.37 -2.44 -3.43
C VAL A 255 3.88 -2.68 -3.27
N MET A 256 4.32 -2.87 -2.03
CA MET A 256 5.73 -3.18 -1.74
C MET A 256 6.27 -4.34 -2.60
N MET A 257 5.45 -5.36 -2.88
CA MET A 257 5.83 -6.48 -3.76
C MET A 257 6.14 -6.03 -5.19
N THR A 258 5.40 -5.08 -5.74
CA THR A 258 5.63 -4.52 -7.08
C THR A 258 6.93 -3.73 -7.11
N GLY A 259 7.18 -2.90 -6.08
CA GLY A 259 8.45 -2.20 -5.90
C GLY A 259 9.65 -3.14 -5.81
N MET A 260 9.55 -4.20 -5.00
CA MET A 260 10.61 -5.21 -4.90
C MET A 260 10.81 -5.99 -6.20
N THR A 261 9.74 -6.32 -6.92
CA THR A 261 9.83 -7.02 -8.20
C THR A 261 10.56 -6.17 -9.24
N LEU A 262 10.22 -4.89 -9.35
CA LEU A 262 10.92 -3.94 -10.21
C LEU A 262 12.38 -3.74 -9.80
N LEU A 263 12.65 -3.58 -8.50
CA LEU A 263 14.01 -3.46 -7.99
C LEU A 263 14.84 -4.69 -8.33
N ARG A 264 14.25 -5.89 -8.20
CA ARG A 264 14.93 -7.15 -8.51
C ARG A 264 15.27 -7.32 -9.99
N VAL A 265 14.60 -6.60 -10.89
CA VAL A 265 15.07 -6.50 -12.28
C VAL A 265 16.44 -5.82 -12.31
N CYS A 266 16.58 -4.72 -11.57
CA CYS A 266 17.78 -3.88 -11.52
C CYS A 266 18.90 -4.39 -10.62
N ASP A 267 18.53 -5.10 -9.57
CA ASP A 267 19.39 -5.62 -8.52
C ASP A 267 18.89 -7.03 -8.14
N PRO A 268 19.23 -8.08 -8.94
CA PRO A 268 18.64 -9.42 -8.82
C PRO A 268 18.86 -10.11 -7.47
N GLU A 269 20.00 -9.84 -6.86
CA GLU A 269 20.45 -10.43 -5.60
C GLU A 269 20.22 -9.51 -4.38
N TYR A 270 19.65 -8.32 -4.60
CA TYR A 270 19.44 -7.29 -3.57
C TYR A 270 20.72 -6.88 -2.83
N GLU A 271 21.81 -6.72 -3.58
CA GLU A 271 23.10 -6.30 -3.02
C GLU A 271 23.11 -4.81 -2.61
N SER A 272 22.22 -4.01 -3.21
CA SER A 272 22.11 -2.60 -2.89
C SER A 272 21.49 -2.37 -1.50
N PRO A 273 21.84 -1.26 -0.81
CA PRO A 273 21.20 -0.88 0.46
C PRO A 273 19.74 -0.40 0.28
N VAL A 274 19.16 -0.51 -0.93
CA VAL A 274 17.86 0.07 -1.26
C VAL A 274 16.73 -0.54 -0.42
N ILE A 275 16.72 -1.87 -0.24
CA ILE A 275 15.69 -2.53 0.57
C ILE A 275 15.79 -2.14 2.04
N SER A 276 16.99 -2.13 2.61
CA SER A 276 17.19 -1.79 4.02
C SER A 276 16.76 -0.35 4.29
N ASP A 277 17.18 0.58 3.43
CA ASP A 277 16.86 2.00 3.61
C ASP A 277 15.38 2.29 3.41
N PHE A 278 14.78 1.66 2.40
CA PHE A 278 13.34 1.76 2.18
C PHE A 278 12.56 1.20 3.38
N SER A 279 12.98 0.06 3.92
CA SER A 279 12.31 -0.56 5.07
C SER A 279 12.39 0.32 6.32
N MET A 280 13.55 0.94 6.58
CA MET A 280 13.70 1.91 7.67
C MET A 280 12.82 3.16 7.45
N GLY A 281 12.83 3.71 6.23
CA GLY A 281 11.97 4.85 5.88
C GLY A 281 10.48 4.53 5.99
N PHE A 282 10.07 3.33 5.59
CA PHE A 282 8.70 2.84 5.69
C PHE A 282 8.27 2.65 7.15
N ALA A 283 9.16 2.15 8.01
CA ALA A 283 8.91 2.05 9.45
C ALA A 283 8.69 3.44 10.08
N LEU A 284 9.51 4.43 9.73
CA LEU A 284 9.34 5.80 10.18
C LEU A 284 8.01 6.40 9.67
N MET A 285 7.69 6.19 8.38
CA MET A 285 6.42 6.61 7.80
C MET A 285 5.22 5.98 8.52
N SER A 286 5.34 4.71 8.92
CA SER A 286 4.30 3.99 9.66
C SER A 286 4.00 4.65 11.01
N ILE A 287 5.03 5.13 11.73
CA ILE A 287 4.86 5.86 12.99
C ILE A 287 4.06 7.16 12.76
N PHE A 288 4.40 7.94 11.74
CA PHE A 288 3.62 9.15 11.41
C PHE A 288 2.20 8.80 10.98
N SER A 289 2.03 7.75 10.19
CA SER A 289 0.71 7.31 9.73
C SER A 289 -0.20 6.88 10.87
N LEU A 290 0.34 6.38 11.99
CA LEU A 290 -0.45 5.99 13.16
C LEU A 290 -1.22 7.19 13.77
N VAL A 291 -0.63 8.39 13.70
CA VAL A 291 -1.24 9.63 14.20
C VAL A 291 -2.09 10.29 13.12
N ILE A 292 -1.61 10.31 11.87
CA ILE A 292 -2.27 11.00 10.75
C ILE A 292 -3.55 10.25 10.35
N SER A 293 -3.54 8.92 10.28
CA SER A 293 -4.66 8.14 9.72
C SER A 293 -5.99 8.32 10.48
N PRO A 294 -6.05 8.30 11.83
CA PRO A 294 -7.29 8.58 12.55
C PRO A 294 -7.86 9.97 12.23
N ILE A 295 -7.00 10.97 12.07
CA ILE A 295 -7.40 12.34 11.73
C ILE A 295 -7.91 12.39 10.28
N ASP A 296 -7.20 11.76 9.34
CA ASP A 296 -7.64 11.58 7.94
C ASP A 296 -9.07 11.00 7.89
N TYR A 297 -9.36 9.98 8.69
CA TYR A 297 -10.69 9.36 8.72
C TYR A 297 -11.77 10.28 9.28
N SER A 298 -11.45 11.11 10.28
CA SER A 298 -12.38 12.11 10.81
C SER A 298 -12.76 13.14 9.73
N PHE A 299 -11.78 13.65 8.98
CA PHE A 299 -12.04 14.54 7.84
C PHE A 299 -12.82 13.84 6.72
N LEU A 300 -12.49 12.58 6.44
CA LEU A 300 -13.19 11.78 5.43
C LEU A 300 -14.67 11.55 5.79
N ALA A 301 -14.96 11.36 7.08
CA ALA A 301 -16.30 11.13 7.61
C ALA A 301 -17.14 12.42 7.65
N LYS A 302 -16.63 13.45 8.33
CA LYS A 302 -17.42 14.62 8.73
C LYS A 302 -16.97 15.92 8.04
N GLY A 303 -15.77 15.97 7.48
CA GLY A 303 -15.21 17.19 6.88
C GLY A 303 -15.86 17.60 5.57
N SER A 304 -15.86 18.91 5.26
CA SER A 304 -16.24 19.41 3.95
C SER A 304 -15.20 19.02 2.87
N THR A 305 -15.54 19.16 1.59
CA THR A 305 -14.57 18.93 0.49
C THR A 305 -13.33 19.82 0.64
N ALA A 306 -13.53 21.09 1.02
CA ALA A 306 -12.44 22.02 1.26
C ALA A 306 -11.59 21.62 2.47
N ALA A 307 -12.22 21.21 3.58
CA ALA A 307 -11.50 20.74 4.76
C ALA A 307 -10.63 19.51 4.44
N ASN A 308 -11.19 18.54 3.70
CA ASN A 308 -10.43 17.38 3.22
C ASN A 308 -9.25 17.81 2.32
N PHE A 309 -9.48 18.75 1.41
CA PHE A 309 -8.42 19.24 0.52
C PHE A 309 -7.28 19.92 1.29
N PHE A 310 -7.58 20.88 2.16
CA PHE A 310 -6.56 21.58 2.94
C PHE A 310 -5.82 20.65 3.91
N TRP A 311 -6.51 19.69 4.50
CA TRP A 311 -5.89 18.67 5.32
C TRP A 311 -4.86 17.85 4.52
N ASN A 312 -5.21 17.39 3.31
CA ASN A 312 -4.27 16.65 2.46
C ASN A 312 -3.07 17.53 2.00
N ILE A 313 -3.28 18.83 1.79
CA ILE A 313 -2.18 19.77 1.54
C ILE A 313 -1.28 19.89 2.77
N GLY A 314 -1.86 19.98 3.98
CA GLY A 314 -1.11 20.00 5.23
C GLY A 314 -0.25 18.74 5.41
N VAL A 315 -0.83 17.56 5.15
CA VAL A 315 -0.10 16.28 5.19
C VAL A 315 1.02 16.25 4.14
N LEU A 316 0.78 16.74 2.92
CA LEU A 316 1.81 16.86 1.89
C LEU A 316 2.96 17.78 2.33
N VAL A 317 2.64 18.95 2.88
CA VAL A 317 3.64 19.91 3.38
C VAL A 317 4.45 19.30 4.53
N PHE A 318 3.79 18.58 5.44
CA PHE A 318 4.46 17.86 6.52
C PHE A 318 5.48 16.85 5.99
N TYR A 319 5.07 15.96 5.07
CA TYR A 319 5.99 14.97 4.48
C TYR A 319 7.09 15.64 3.64
N ALA A 320 6.79 16.73 2.94
CA ALA A 320 7.79 17.52 2.23
C ALA A 320 8.81 18.16 3.18
N ALA A 321 8.38 18.65 4.34
CA ALA A 321 9.27 19.19 5.37
C ALA A 321 10.17 18.10 5.97
N VAL A 322 9.61 16.92 6.29
CA VAL A 322 10.40 15.76 6.75
C VAL A 322 11.43 15.36 5.69
N ALA A 323 11.04 15.29 4.42
CA ALA A 323 11.96 14.99 3.32
C ALA A 323 13.05 16.07 3.15
N ALA A 324 12.69 17.36 3.29
CA ALA A 324 13.64 18.47 3.21
C ALA A 324 14.66 18.45 4.36
N ILE A 325 14.23 18.14 5.59
CA ILE A 325 15.12 17.95 6.74
C ILE A 325 16.06 16.77 6.48
N GLY A 326 15.53 15.63 6.03
CA GLY A 326 16.34 14.46 5.68
C GLY A 326 17.39 14.79 4.60
N TYR A 327 17.00 15.51 3.55
CA TYR A 327 17.92 15.97 2.51
C TYR A 327 18.98 16.94 3.05
N ALA A 328 18.62 17.89 3.90
CA ALA A 328 19.56 18.83 4.51
C ALA A 328 20.60 18.11 5.39
N LEU A 329 20.17 17.11 6.17
CA LEU A 329 21.07 16.28 6.98
C LEU A 329 22.02 15.45 6.10
N LEU A 330 21.52 14.88 5.01
CA LEU A 330 22.31 14.12 4.05
C LEU A 330 23.37 15.00 3.38
N VAL A 331 23.02 16.21 2.94
CA VAL A 331 23.99 17.18 2.37
C VAL A 331 25.02 17.61 3.41
N ARG A 332 24.60 17.83 4.67
CA ARG A 332 25.51 18.20 5.76
C ARG A 332 26.52 17.09 6.06
N ASN A 333 26.10 15.82 6.05
CA ASN A 333 26.99 14.68 6.28
C ASN A 333 27.98 14.50 5.14
N ARG A 334 27.56 14.65 3.88
CA ARG A 334 28.48 14.65 2.72
C ARG A 334 29.55 15.74 2.83
N LYS A 335 29.18 16.96 3.26
CA LYS A 335 30.13 18.06 3.48
C LYS A 335 31.15 17.80 4.60
N LYS A 336 30.81 16.93 5.56
CA LYS A 336 31.70 16.56 6.68
C LYS A 336 32.62 15.38 6.35
N GLY A 337 32.67 14.90 5.10
CA GLY A 337 33.49 13.76 4.71
C GLY A 337 32.98 12.41 5.22
N GLY A 338 31.73 12.34 5.69
CA GLY A 338 31.11 11.05 6.00
C GLY A 338 30.77 10.31 4.71
N GLU A 339 31.20 9.05 4.59
CA GLU A 339 30.72 8.17 3.53
C GLU A 339 29.18 8.12 3.55
N PRO A 340 28.52 8.14 2.39
CA PRO A 340 27.08 7.91 2.32
C PRO A 340 26.82 6.46 2.73
N LYS A 341 26.45 6.24 3.99
CA LYS A 341 25.88 4.97 4.46
C LYS A 341 24.46 4.82 3.98
#